data_AF-A0A7X3V1D0-F1
#
_entry.id   AF-A0A7X3V1D0-F1
#
_cell.length_a   1.000
_cell.length_b   1.000
_cell.length_c   1.000
_cell.angle_alpha   90.00
_cell.angle_beta   90.00
_cell.angle_gamma   90.00
#
_symmetry.space_group_name_H-M   'P 1'
#
loop_
_entity.id
_entity.type
_entity.pdbx_description
1 polymer ?
#
loop_
_entity_poly.entity_id
_entity_poly.type
_entity_poly.pdbx_seq_one_letter_code
_entity_poly.pdbx_strand_id
1 'polypeptide(L)'
;MIESVLVANRGEIALRVIRGARELGIRTIAVFSDADRDSPHVVHADKAVLIGPAAASRSYLDIDKVLEAARTTGAVAVHPGYGFLAERADFARAVADAGLVFVGPTAETIRAMGDKTEARRRMADAGVPVVPGTASPLGSGSEAREVASEVGLPVVLKAAAGGGGKGMRVVRRLDEVAAAFDAAAREARAAFGDGSVYVERFLERPRHIEVQLFGDGFGNVVHLHERECSIQRRHQKLIEEAPSSLLGPEERRAVGEAAVRAARAVDYIGAGTVEFLYQDGEFFFLEMNTRLQVEHPVTEFVTGVDLVEWQFRVASGEAIPMRQSEIPLRGHAIECRITSESPFDGFLPATGTVRHLAIPGGPGVRWDGGIGVGSEIGLHYDPLLGKLITWAPDRESAIRRMKRALGELTIAGVSTCAPLLRRIVEEPDFLAGRLSTAYLTEHPELFDAGLDDASHTAAVAAAALLEHERRAAVPAPRMPHGAVRFSDWRAGTAPWFAPVADGNG
;
A
#
# COMPACT_ATOMS: atom_id res chain seq x y z
N MET A 1 -24.46 3.30 14.78
CA MET A 1 -23.04 3.04 14.51
C MET A 1 -22.77 1.54 14.68
N ILE A 2 -21.96 0.96 13.81
CA ILE A 2 -21.49 -0.44 13.92
C ILE A 2 -20.85 -0.68 15.29
N GLU A 3 -21.20 -1.76 15.96
CA GLU A 3 -20.70 -2.05 17.32
C GLU A 3 -19.42 -2.91 17.33
N SER A 4 -19.20 -3.70 16.27
CA SER A 4 -17.99 -4.52 16.14
C SER A 4 -17.59 -4.75 14.69
N VAL A 5 -16.28 -4.80 14.45
CA VAL A 5 -15.70 -4.98 13.12
C VAL A 5 -14.60 -6.04 13.14
N LEU A 6 -14.70 -6.99 12.21
CA LEU A 6 -13.58 -7.85 11.84
C LEU A 6 -12.77 -7.18 10.72
N VAL A 7 -11.47 -7.03 10.93
CA VAL A 7 -10.57 -6.47 9.93
C VAL A 7 -9.96 -7.60 9.13
N ALA A 8 -10.44 -7.82 7.91
CA ALA A 8 -10.04 -8.90 7.01
C ALA A 8 -8.75 -8.55 6.25
N ASN A 9 -7.72 -8.13 6.99
CA ASN A 9 -6.44 -7.69 6.45
C ASN A 9 -5.33 -7.84 7.50
N ARG A 10 -4.11 -7.41 7.18
CA ARG A 10 -2.92 -7.48 8.02
C ARG A 10 -2.11 -6.18 7.99
N GLY A 11 -0.98 -6.18 8.70
CA GLY A 11 0.03 -5.14 8.59
C GLY A 11 -0.47 -3.74 8.99
N GLU A 12 0.03 -2.72 8.32
CA GLU A 12 -0.25 -1.32 8.67
C GLU A 12 -1.73 -0.98 8.54
N ILE A 13 -2.40 -1.44 7.47
CA ILE A 13 -3.80 -1.08 7.21
C ILE A 13 -4.73 -1.71 8.23
N ALA A 14 -4.46 -2.94 8.66
CA ALA A 14 -5.24 -3.54 9.72
C ALA A 14 -5.13 -2.73 11.01
N LEU A 15 -3.92 -2.29 11.36
CA LEU A 15 -3.70 -1.45 12.52
C LEU A 15 -4.34 -0.05 12.39
N ARG A 16 -4.30 0.56 11.21
CA ARG A 16 -4.97 1.84 10.90
C ARG A 16 -6.48 1.75 11.09
N VAL A 17 -7.10 0.67 10.61
CA VAL A 17 -8.54 0.40 10.77
C VAL A 17 -8.88 0.14 12.23
N ILE A 18 -8.08 -0.66 12.94
CA ILE A 18 -8.26 -0.92 14.37
C ILE A 18 -8.22 0.38 15.18
N ARG A 19 -7.25 1.27 14.89
CA ARG A 19 -7.16 2.58 15.57
C ARG A 19 -8.40 3.42 15.34
N GLY A 20 -8.82 3.60 14.09
CA GLY A 20 -10.02 4.38 13.77
C GLY A 20 -11.31 3.81 14.37
N ALA A 21 -11.45 2.48 14.37
CA ALA A 21 -12.57 1.79 15.01
C ALA A 21 -12.59 2.03 16.53
N ARG A 22 -11.44 1.96 17.21
CA ARG A 22 -11.33 2.17 18.66
C ARG A 22 -11.67 3.59 19.08
N GLU A 23 -11.29 4.60 18.30
CA GLU A 23 -11.66 6.00 18.54
C GLU A 23 -13.18 6.23 18.50
N LEU A 24 -13.89 5.43 17.71
CA LEU A 24 -15.35 5.41 17.64
C LEU A 24 -16.02 4.47 18.65
N GLY A 25 -15.25 3.79 19.51
CA GLY A 25 -15.77 2.82 20.48
C GLY A 25 -16.25 1.50 19.86
N ILE A 26 -15.85 1.20 18.62
CA ILE A 26 -16.19 -0.04 17.92
C ILE A 26 -15.25 -1.15 18.37
N ARG A 27 -15.80 -2.30 18.79
CA ARG A 27 -15.00 -3.47 19.16
C ARG A 27 -14.28 -4.04 17.95
N THR A 28 -12.99 -4.31 18.09
CA THR A 28 -12.12 -4.72 16.98
C THR A 28 -11.73 -6.20 17.04
N ILE A 29 -11.79 -6.88 15.90
CA ILE A 29 -11.36 -8.27 15.73
C ILE A 29 -10.32 -8.32 14.60
N ALA A 30 -9.11 -8.79 14.92
CA ALA A 30 -8.09 -9.10 13.92
C ALA A 30 -8.18 -10.57 13.47
N VAL A 31 -7.84 -10.83 12.21
CA VAL A 31 -7.51 -12.16 11.73
C VAL A 31 -6.03 -12.24 11.41
N PHE A 32 -5.40 -13.39 11.65
CA PHE A 32 -3.98 -13.55 11.39
C PHE A 32 -3.60 -14.94 10.89
N SER A 33 -2.51 -15.03 10.15
CA SER A 33 -1.87 -16.31 9.79
C SER A 33 -0.78 -16.67 10.80
N ASP A 34 -0.23 -17.89 10.72
CA ASP A 34 0.92 -18.28 11.55
C ASP A 34 2.13 -17.33 11.44
N ALA A 35 2.34 -16.71 10.27
CA ALA A 35 3.45 -15.78 10.06
C ALA A 35 3.23 -14.41 10.71
N ASP A 36 1.98 -14.03 10.99
CA ASP A 36 1.62 -12.74 11.55
C ASP A 36 1.26 -12.81 13.05
N ARG A 37 1.52 -13.95 13.71
CA ARG A 37 1.13 -14.21 15.11
C ARG A 37 1.52 -13.09 16.07
N ASP A 38 2.70 -12.51 15.88
CA ASP A 38 3.25 -11.45 16.73
C ASP A 38 3.19 -10.06 16.04
N SER A 39 2.41 -9.94 14.96
CA SER A 39 2.28 -8.68 14.22
C SER A 39 1.55 -7.62 15.06
N PRO A 40 1.93 -6.32 14.97
CA PRO A 40 1.28 -5.25 15.72
C PRO A 40 -0.24 -5.23 15.65
N HIS A 41 -0.86 -5.51 14.49
CA HIS A 41 -2.32 -5.50 14.36
C HIS A 41 -3.02 -6.58 15.20
N VAL A 42 -2.36 -7.72 15.45
CA VAL A 42 -2.87 -8.80 16.30
C VAL A 42 -2.91 -8.36 17.75
N VAL A 43 -1.85 -7.69 18.20
CA VAL A 43 -1.70 -7.23 19.59
C VAL A 43 -2.67 -6.10 19.94
N HIS A 44 -3.03 -5.24 18.98
CA HIS A 44 -3.85 -4.04 19.23
C HIS A 44 -5.37 -4.28 19.12
N ALA A 45 -5.80 -5.38 18.51
CA ALA A 45 -7.21 -5.73 18.42
C ALA A 45 -7.76 -6.25 19.76
N ASP A 46 -9.05 -6.04 20.02
CA ASP A 46 -9.68 -6.54 21.25
C ASP A 46 -9.83 -8.08 21.26
N LYS A 47 -9.86 -8.68 20.07
CA LYS A 47 -9.79 -10.14 19.86
C LYS A 47 -9.01 -10.44 18.59
N ALA A 48 -8.31 -11.57 18.56
CA ALA A 48 -7.62 -12.05 17.36
C ALA A 48 -7.94 -13.53 17.09
N VAL A 49 -8.04 -13.89 15.81
CA VAL A 49 -8.35 -15.26 15.36
C VAL A 49 -7.33 -15.75 14.35
N LEU A 50 -6.74 -16.92 14.60
CA LEU A 50 -5.87 -17.60 13.65
C LEU A 50 -6.72 -18.18 12.50
N ILE A 51 -6.44 -17.76 11.27
CA ILE A 51 -7.12 -18.22 10.05
C ILE A 51 -6.26 -19.16 9.20
N GLY A 52 -5.11 -19.60 9.71
CA GLY A 52 -4.33 -20.71 9.15
C GLY A 52 -2.88 -20.36 8.81
N PRO A 53 -2.24 -21.12 7.90
CA PRO A 53 -0.80 -20.99 7.64
C PRO A 53 -0.47 -19.74 6.83
N ALA A 54 0.84 -19.45 6.75
CA ALA A 54 1.38 -18.22 6.14
C ALA A 54 0.93 -17.97 4.69
N ALA A 55 0.74 -19.02 3.87
CA ALA A 55 0.29 -18.86 2.50
C ALA A 55 -1.09 -18.15 2.43
N ALA A 56 -1.15 -16.98 1.79
CA ALA A 56 -2.35 -16.14 1.76
C ALA A 56 -3.58 -16.88 1.19
N SER A 57 -3.37 -17.74 0.18
CA SER A 57 -4.41 -18.60 -0.42
C SER A 57 -5.05 -19.59 0.56
N ARG A 58 -4.38 -19.86 1.69
CA ARG A 58 -4.86 -20.73 2.77
C ARG A 58 -5.17 -19.96 4.04
N SER A 59 -5.16 -18.62 4.01
CA SER A 59 -5.45 -17.73 5.14
C SER A 59 -6.21 -16.49 4.68
N TYR A 60 -5.54 -15.36 4.44
CA TYR A 60 -6.19 -14.06 4.16
C TYR A 60 -7.07 -14.02 2.90
N LEU A 61 -6.88 -14.91 1.94
CA LEU A 61 -7.70 -15.04 0.73
C LEU A 61 -8.79 -16.12 0.84
N ASP A 62 -8.88 -16.80 1.98
CA ASP A 62 -9.86 -17.85 2.23
C ASP A 62 -11.13 -17.23 2.85
N ILE A 63 -12.14 -16.99 2.00
CA ILE A 63 -13.40 -16.33 2.37
C ILE A 63 -14.09 -17.07 3.52
N ASP A 64 -14.16 -18.39 3.46
CA ASP A 64 -14.87 -19.20 4.44
C ASP A 64 -14.26 -19.05 5.83
N LYS A 65 -12.92 -19.01 5.91
CA LYS A 65 -12.23 -18.81 7.18
C LYS A 65 -12.43 -17.42 7.77
N VAL A 66 -12.44 -16.40 6.92
CA VAL A 66 -12.70 -15.02 7.36
C VAL A 66 -14.13 -14.89 7.89
N LEU A 67 -15.11 -15.47 7.20
CA LEU A 67 -16.52 -15.46 7.64
C LEU A 67 -16.75 -16.30 8.90
N GLU A 68 -16.07 -17.44 9.04
CA GLU A 68 -16.12 -18.24 10.25
C GLU A 68 -15.49 -17.50 11.45
N ALA A 69 -14.39 -16.77 11.23
CA ALA A 69 -13.83 -15.88 12.25
C ALA A 69 -14.82 -14.77 12.65
N ALA A 70 -15.53 -14.17 11.69
CA ALA A 70 -16.55 -13.15 11.97
C ALA A 70 -17.69 -13.75 12.81
N ARG A 71 -18.22 -14.91 12.41
CA ARG A 71 -19.30 -15.62 13.09
C ARG A 71 -18.93 -16.00 14.52
N THR A 72 -17.79 -16.64 14.73
CA THR A 72 -17.33 -17.11 16.06
C THR A 72 -16.96 -15.99 17.02
N THR A 73 -16.72 -14.78 16.51
CA THR A 73 -16.37 -13.61 17.32
C THR A 73 -17.55 -12.68 17.57
N GLY A 74 -18.65 -12.86 16.84
CA GLY A 74 -19.84 -12.00 16.88
C GLY A 74 -19.60 -10.65 16.21
N ALA A 75 -18.71 -10.57 15.22
CA ALA A 75 -18.53 -9.35 14.43
C ALA A 75 -19.82 -9.05 13.65
N VAL A 76 -20.19 -7.77 13.53
CA VAL A 76 -21.37 -7.34 12.74
C VAL A 76 -20.98 -6.67 11.42
N ALA A 77 -19.71 -6.30 11.28
CA ALA A 77 -19.15 -5.73 10.06
C ALA A 77 -17.79 -6.34 9.73
N VAL A 78 -17.41 -6.26 8.46
CA VAL A 78 -16.10 -6.66 7.95
C VAL A 78 -15.48 -5.49 7.20
N HIS A 79 -14.32 -5.03 7.66
CA HIS A 79 -13.52 -4.04 6.95
C HIS A 79 -12.39 -4.75 6.19
N PRO A 80 -12.35 -4.65 4.85
CA PRO A 80 -11.40 -5.42 4.06
C PRO A 80 -10.02 -4.77 3.94
N GLY A 81 -9.88 -3.49 4.33
CA GLY A 81 -8.64 -2.74 4.14
C GLY A 81 -8.38 -2.50 2.65
N TYR A 82 -7.16 -2.78 2.19
CA TYR A 82 -6.80 -2.77 0.77
C TYR A 82 -6.02 -4.02 0.37
N GLY A 83 -5.98 -4.36 -0.92
CA GLY A 83 -5.44 -5.64 -1.37
C GLY A 83 -6.27 -6.83 -0.88
N PHE A 84 -5.70 -8.04 -0.91
CA PHE A 84 -6.38 -9.29 -0.55
C PHE A 84 -7.81 -9.41 -1.14
N LEU A 85 -8.82 -9.39 -0.27
CA LEU A 85 -10.23 -9.57 -0.63
C LEU A 85 -10.99 -8.24 -0.84
N ALA A 86 -10.34 -7.09 -0.70
CA ALA A 86 -11.00 -5.77 -0.72
C ALA A 86 -11.70 -5.43 -2.03
N GLU A 87 -11.21 -5.95 -3.15
CA GLU A 87 -11.81 -5.74 -4.48
C GLU A 87 -12.37 -7.06 -5.05
N ARG A 88 -12.70 -8.02 -4.18
CA ARG A 88 -13.33 -9.29 -4.57
C ARG A 88 -14.84 -9.19 -4.40
N ALA A 89 -15.56 -9.02 -5.51
CA ALA A 89 -17.02 -8.98 -5.52
C ALA A 89 -17.68 -10.19 -4.83
N ASP A 90 -17.09 -11.38 -4.98
CA ASP A 90 -17.60 -12.60 -4.34
C ASP A 90 -17.46 -12.54 -2.81
N PHE A 91 -16.41 -11.89 -2.29
CA PHE A 91 -16.23 -11.71 -0.86
C PHE A 91 -17.22 -10.70 -0.29
N ALA A 92 -17.37 -9.53 -0.93
CA ALA A 92 -18.36 -8.53 -0.52
C ALA A 92 -19.78 -9.12 -0.48
N ARG A 93 -20.13 -9.95 -1.48
CA ARG A 93 -21.40 -10.69 -1.52
C ARG A 93 -21.52 -11.71 -0.39
N ALA A 94 -20.49 -12.52 -0.16
CA ALA A 94 -20.51 -13.53 0.90
C ALA A 94 -20.63 -12.90 2.30
N VAL A 95 -20.02 -11.73 2.52
CA VAL A 95 -20.20 -10.92 3.75
C VAL A 95 -21.67 -10.49 3.90
N ALA A 96 -22.26 -9.93 2.83
CA ALA A 96 -23.67 -9.50 2.85
C ALA A 96 -24.64 -10.68 3.04
N ASP A 97 -24.43 -11.79 2.34
CA ASP A 97 -25.23 -13.02 2.47
C ASP A 97 -25.14 -13.64 3.87
N ALA A 98 -24.04 -13.42 4.58
CA ALA A 98 -23.86 -13.79 5.98
C ALA A 98 -24.56 -12.83 6.98
N GLY A 99 -25.24 -11.80 6.49
CA GLY A 99 -25.91 -10.79 7.31
C GLY A 99 -24.96 -9.78 7.97
N LEU A 100 -23.72 -9.68 7.46
CA LEU A 100 -22.70 -8.75 7.95
C LEU A 100 -22.63 -7.51 7.05
N VAL A 101 -22.23 -6.37 7.63
CA VAL A 101 -21.96 -5.15 6.85
C VAL A 101 -20.57 -5.25 6.21
N PHE A 102 -20.50 -5.19 4.88
CA PHE A 102 -19.22 -4.96 4.19
C PHE A 102 -18.88 -3.47 4.21
N VAL A 103 -17.76 -3.09 4.82
CA VAL A 103 -17.32 -1.68 4.90
C VAL A 103 -16.65 -1.27 3.59
N GLY A 104 -17.47 -1.00 2.57
CA GLY A 104 -17.04 -0.65 1.22
C GLY A 104 -18.22 -0.63 0.24
N PRO A 105 -17.94 -0.55 -1.08
CA PRO A 105 -18.99 -0.56 -2.11
C PRO A 105 -19.67 -1.93 -2.25
N THR A 106 -20.78 -1.97 -2.97
CA THR A 106 -21.54 -3.21 -3.23
C THR A 106 -20.74 -4.19 -4.10
N ALA A 107 -21.08 -5.48 -4.02
CA ALA A 107 -20.46 -6.50 -4.87
C ALA A 107 -20.67 -6.22 -6.37
N GLU A 108 -21.79 -5.62 -6.74
CA GLU A 108 -22.15 -5.22 -8.09
C GLU A 108 -21.23 -4.09 -8.57
N THR A 109 -21.03 -3.05 -7.75
CA THR A 109 -20.09 -1.95 -8.05
C THR A 109 -18.66 -2.46 -8.17
N ILE A 110 -18.20 -3.33 -7.25
CA ILE A 110 -16.86 -3.93 -7.31
C ILE A 110 -16.68 -4.73 -8.61
N ARG A 111 -17.68 -5.53 -9.01
CA ARG A 111 -17.61 -6.30 -10.26
C ARG A 111 -17.57 -5.39 -11.48
N ALA A 112 -18.44 -4.38 -11.53
CA ALA A 112 -18.55 -3.46 -12.66
C ALA A 112 -17.25 -2.67 -12.88
N MET A 113 -16.58 -2.25 -11.80
CA MET A 113 -15.33 -1.48 -11.88
C MET A 113 -14.08 -2.36 -11.99
N GLY A 114 -14.15 -3.62 -11.58
CA GLY A 114 -13.07 -4.60 -11.78
C GLY A 114 -12.96 -5.11 -13.23
N ASP A 115 -14.01 -4.99 -14.04
CA ASP A 115 -13.97 -5.26 -15.47
C ASP A 115 -13.54 -3.99 -16.23
N LYS A 116 -12.36 -4.03 -16.85
CA LYS A 116 -11.78 -2.86 -17.54
C LYS A 116 -12.63 -2.36 -18.69
N THR A 117 -13.27 -3.25 -19.44
CA THR A 117 -14.06 -2.90 -20.61
C THR A 117 -15.37 -2.26 -20.18
N GLU A 118 -16.05 -2.88 -19.21
CA GLU A 118 -17.30 -2.36 -18.64
C GLU A 118 -17.06 -1.04 -17.89
N ALA A 119 -15.99 -0.95 -17.10
CA ALA A 119 -15.60 0.28 -16.43
C ALA A 119 -15.39 1.42 -17.44
N ARG A 120 -14.56 1.20 -18.48
CA ARG A 120 -14.29 2.21 -19.51
C ARG A 120 -15.57 2.63 -20.24
N ARG A 121 -16.44 1.70 -20.58
CA ARG A 121 -17.74 1.98 -21.23
C ARG A 121 -18.61 2.88 -20.33
N ARG A 122 -18.77 2.52 -19.06
CA ARG A 122 -19.55 3.32 -18.08
C ARG A 122 -18.96 4.72 -17.89
N MET A 123 -17.64 4.85 -17.84
CA MET A 123 -16.97 6.14 -17.72
C MET A 123 -17.21 7.02 -18.95
N ALA A 124 -17.11 6.45 -20.15
CA ALA A 124 -17.42 7.16 -21.38
C ALA A 124 -18.90 7.60 -21.44
N ASP A 125 -19.83 6.70 -21.11
CA ASP A 125 -21.28 7.00 -21.06
C ASP A 125 -21.59 8.11 -20.03
N ALA A 126 -20.80 8.21 -18.95
CA ALA A 126 -20.91 9.23 -17.92
C ALA A 126 -20.19 10.57 -18.26
N GLY A 127 -19.62 10.70 -19.46
CA GLY A 127 -18.88 11.90 -19.88
C GLY A 127 -17.59 12.11 -19.08
N VAL A 128 -16.97 11.02 -18.62
CA VAL A 128 -15.61 11.02 -18.05
C VAL A 128 -14.63 10.79 -19.20
N PRO A 129 -13.62 11.65 -19.39
CA PRO A 129 -12.64 11.47 -20.46
C PRO A 129 -11.95 10.11 -20.34
N VAL A 130 -11.91 9.34 -21.43
CA VAL A 130 -11.18 8.06 -21.55
C VAL A 130 -10.09 8.20 -22.60
N VAL A 131 -9.01 7.43 -22.49
CA VAL A 131 -7.90 7.52 -23.46
C VAL A 131 -8.44 7.30 -24.88
N PRO A 132 -8.16 8.20 -25.84
CA PRO A 132 -8.58 8.05 -27.22
C PRO A 132 -8.08 6.72 -27.80
N GLY A 133 -8.96 5.99 -28.48
CA GLY A 133 -8.67 4.64 -28.96
C GLY A 133 -9.93 3.86 -29.25
N THR A 134 -9.79 2.55 -29.47
CA THR A 134 -10.91 1.68 -29.81
C THR A 134 -11.50 1.04 -28.55
N ALA A 135 -12.82 0.99 -28.46
CA ALA A 135 -13.54 0.29 -27.39
C ALA A 135 -13.62 -1.22 -27.64
N SER A 136 -13.56 -1.63 -28.91
CA SER A 136 -13.61 -3.03 -29.35
C SER A 136 -12.27 -3.44 -29.97
N PRO A 137 -11.94 -4.75 -29.95
CA PRO A 137 -10.83 -5.28 -30.72
C PRO A 137 -11.01 -5.02 -32.21
N LEU A 138 -9.89 -4.79 -32.89
CA LEU A 138 -9.86 -4.57 -34.34
C LEU A 138 -9.70 -5.89 -35.09
N GLY A 139 -10.20 -5.94 -36.32
CA GLY A 139 -10.17 -7.12 -37.17
C GLY A 139 -8.89 -7.25 -38.00
N SER A 140 -8.14 -6.16 -38.23
CA SER A 140 -6.97 -6.18 -39.12
C SER A 140 -5.93 -5.09 -38.83
N GLY A 141 -4.70 -5.31 -39.28
CA GLY A 141 -3.64 -4.30 -39.24
C GLY A 141 -3.92 -3.05 -40.09
N SER A 142 -4.70 -3.17 -41.17
CA SER A 142 -5.15 -2.01 -41.97
C SER A 142 -6.13 -1.13 -41.19
N GLU A 143 -7.09 -1.74 -40.51
CA GLU A 143 -8.04 -1.03 -39.64
C GLU A 143 -7.30 -0.36 -38.47
N ALA A 144 -6.33 -1.04 -37.86
CA ALA A 144 -5.47 -0.45 -36.83
C ALA A 144 -4.68 0.77 -37.32
N ARG A 145 -4.24 0.76 -38.58
CA ARG A 145 -3.55 1.91 -39.19
C ARG A 145 -4.50 3.08 -39.42
N GLU A 146 -5.73 2.85 -39.88
CA GLU A 146 -6.74 3.89 -40.07
C GLU A 146 -7.06 4.57 -38.73
N VAL A 147 -7.37 3.78 -37.70
CA VAL A 147 -7.61 4.26 -36.33
C VAL A 147 -6.40 5.03 -35.80
N ALA A 148 -5.18 4.52 -35.97
CA ALA A 148 -3.98 5.22 -35.49
C ALA A 148 -3.77 6.59 -36.17
N SER A 149 -4.23 6.74 -37.41
CA SER A 149 -4.21 8.03 -38.12
C SER A 149 -5.21 9.03 -37.53
N GLU A 150 -6.36 8.57 -37.04
CA GLU A 150 -7.39 9.40 -36.40
C GLU A 150 -7.02 9.77 -34.97
N VAL A 151 -6.51 8.80 -34.20
CA VAL A 151 -6.09 8.97 -32.79
C VAL A 151 -4.85 9.85 -32.67
N GLY A 152 -3.94 9.77 -33.64
CA GLY A 152 -2.63 10.42 -33.61
C GLY A 152 -1.56 9.56 -32.94
N LEU A 153 -0.33 9.66 -33.47
CA LEU A 153 0.84 8.94 -32.97
C LEU A 153 1.53 9.68 -31.82
N PRO A 154 2.22 8.97 -30.90
CA PRO A 154 2.36 7.52 -30.86
C PRO A 154 1.11 6.82 -30.33
N VAL A 155 0.88 5.59 -30.80
CA VAL A 155 -0.18 4.71 -30.30
C VAL A 155 0.41 3.48 -29.62
N VAL A 156 -0.37 2.85 -28.74
CA VAL A 156 -0.06 1.56 -28.14
C VAL A 156 -1.09 0.53 -28.58
N LEU A 157 -0.58 -0.60 -29.06
CA LEU A 157 -1.36 -1.80 -29.36
C LEU A 157 -1.40 -2.66 -28.10
N LYS A 158 -2.58 -3.02 -27.64
CA LYS A 158 -2.77 -3.81 -26.42
C LYS A 158 -3.60 -5.05 -26.70
N ALA A 159 -3.17 -6.19 -26.19
CA ALA A 159 -3.97 -7.42 -26.21
C ALA A 159 -5.17 -7.31 -25.24
N ALA A 160 -6.36 -7.73 -25.67
CA ALA A 160 -7.58 -7.71 -24.85
C ALA A 160 -7.46 -8.63 -23.62
N ALA A 161 -6.90 -9.83 -23.81
CA ALA A 161 -6.64 -10.80 -22.75
C ALA A 161 -5.34 -10.53 -21.96
N GLY A 162 -4.59 -9.46 -22.29
CA GLY A 162 -3.31 -9.12 -21.67
C GLY A 162 -3.46 -8.33 -20.37
N GLY A 163 -2.75 -8.74 -19.31
CA GLY A 163 -2.68 -8.03 -18.02
C GLY A 163 -1.24 -7.70 -17.60
N GLY A 164 -1.06 -6.67 -16.77
CA GLY A 164 0.23 -6.36 -16.14
C GLY A 164 1.34 -5.87 -17.10
N GLY A 165 0.96 -5.16 -18.16
CA GLY A 165 1.90 -4.58 -19.13
C GLY A 165 2.49 -5.55 -20.16
N LYS A 166 2.12 -6.84 -20.09
CA LYS A 166 2.49 -7.84 -21.10
C LYS A 166 1.57 -7.74 -22.31
N GLY A 167 2.13 -7.80 -23.52
CA GLY A 167 1.36 -7.69 -24.77
C GLY A 167 1.00 -6.26 -25.18
N MET A 168 1.83 -5.28 -24.77
CA MET A 168 1.73 -3.89 -25.22
C MET A 168 2.85 -3.57 -26.21
N ARG A 169 2.54 -2.90 -27.31
CA ARG A 169 3.53 -2.45 -28.29
C ARG A 169 3.29 -1.00 -28.68
N VAL A 170 4.25 -0.14 -28.39
CA VAL A 170 4.22 1.26 -28.78
C VAL A 170 4.67 1.39 -30.23
N VAL A 171 3.87 2.06 -31.04
CA VAL A 171 4.15 2.33 -32.46
C VAL A 171 4.23 3.83 -32.67
N ARG A 172 5.35 4.28 -33.25
CA ARG A 172 5.66 5.71 -33.46
C ARG A 172 5.51 6.17 -34.89
N ARG A 173 5.35 5.23 -35.83
CA ARG A 173 5.22 5.53 -37.25
C ARG A 173 4.03 4.77 -37.85
N LEU A 174 3.27 5.47 -38.69
CA LEU A 174 2.01 4.95 -39.23
C LEU A 174 2.21 3.72 -40.14
N ASP A 175 3.33 3.65 -40.84
CA ASP A 175 3.71 2.54 -41.72
C ASP A 175 4.06 1.25 -40.96
N GLU A 176 4.37 1.34 -39.66
CA GLU A 176 4.69 0.19 -38.81
C GLU A 176 3.45 -0.42 -38.13
N VAL A 177 2.33 0.31 -38.07
CA VAL A 177 1.15 -0.07 -37.28
C VAL A 177 0.58 -1.42 -37.69
N ALA A 178 0.40 -1.65 -38.99
CA ALA A 178 -0.20 -2.89 -39.48
C ALA A 178 0.64 -4.13 -39.12
N ALA A 179 1.95 -4.07 -39.37
CA ALA A 179 2.86 -5.17 -39.05
C ALA A 179 2.98 -5.40 -37.53
N ALA A 180 2.98 -4.31 -36.74
CA ALA A 180 2.98 -4.36 -35.29
C ALA A 180 1.70 -4.99 -34.72
N PHE A 181 0.54 -4.68 -35.30
CA PHE A 181 -0.75 -5.27 -34.94
C PHE A 181 -0.74 -6.78 -35.17
N ASP A 182 -0.34 -7.23 -36.37
CA ASP A 182 -0.32 -8.66 -36.70
C ASP A 182 0.64 -9.43 -35.78
N ALA A 183 1.76 -8.82 -35.41
CA ALA A 183 2.70 -9.40 -34.45
C ALA A 183 2.09 -9.51 -33.04
N ALA A 184 1.47 -8.44 -32.54
CA ALA A 184 0.82 -8.43 -31.23
C ALA A 184 -0.33 -9.46 -31.15
N ALA A 185 -1.13 -9.59 -32.21
CA ALA A 185 -2.24 -10.55 -32.27
C ALA A 185 -1.74 -12.00 -32.24
N ARG A 186 -0.63 -12.31 -32.93
CA ARG A 186 0.01 -13.64 -32.88
C ARG A 186 0.56 -13.96 -31.48
N GLU A 187 1.24 -13.00 -30.86
CA GLU A 187 1.77 -13.15 -29.50
C GLU A 187 0.64 -13.37 -28.49
N ALA A 188 -0.42 -12.55 -28.55
CA ALA A 188 -1.57 -12.65 -27.67
C ALA A 188 -2.26 -14.01 -27.80
N ARG A 189 -2.45 -14.49 -29.04
CA ARG A 189 -3.03 -15.81 -29.30
C ARG A 189 -2.16 -16.94 -28.76
N ALA A 190 -0.84 -16.85 -28.91
CA ALA A 190 0.08 -17.86 -28.42
C ALA A 190 0.14 -17.89 -26.88
N ALA A 191 0.09 -16.72 -26.23
CA ALA A 191 0.23 -16.60 -24.78
C ALA A 191 -1.09 -16.82 -24.03
N PHE A 192 -2.23 -16.40 -24.60
CA PHE A 192 -3.51 -16.29 -23.91
C PHE A 192 -4.67 -17.00 -24.63
N GLY A 193 -4.43 -17.59 -25.79
CA GLY A 193 -5.49 -18.22 -26.60
C GLY A 193 -6.42 -17.24 -27.33
N ASP A 194 -6.25 -15.93 -27.09
CA ASP A 194 -7.04 -14.85 -27.67
C ASP A 194 -6.12 -13.86 -28.39
N GLY A 195 -6.34 -13.66 -29.69
CA GLY A 195 -5.57 -12.74 -30.54
C GLY A 195 -6.14 -11.34 -30.64
N SER A 196 -7.15 -11.00 -29.86
CA SER A 196 -7.84 -9.71 -29.89
C SER A 196 -6.90 -8.57 -29.47
N VAL A 197 -6.78 -7.54 -30.30
CA VAL A 197 -5.91 -6.38 -30.07
C VAL A 197 -6.70 -5.09 -30.32
N TYR A 198 -6.49 -4.08 -29.46
CA TYR A 198 -7.06 -2.75 -29.59
C TYR A 198 -5.96 -1.67 -29.63
N VAL A 199 -6.31 -0.48 -30.11
CA VAL A 199 -5.41 0.68 -30.26
C VAL A 199 -5.81 1.76 -29.27
N GLU A 200 -4.83 2.33 -28.57
CA GLU A 200 -5.02 3.55 -27.76
C GLU A 200 -3.89 4.54 -28.03
N ARG A 201 -4.15 5.82 -27.75
CA ARG A 201 -3.09 6.82 -27.69
C ARG A 201 -2.07 6.44 -26.63
N PHE A 202 -0.80 6.50 -26.98
CA PHE A 202 0.28 6.29 -26.02
C PHE A 202 0.69 7.62 -25.39
N LEU A 203 0.55 7.72 -24.08
CA LEU A 203 1.07 8.86 -23.31
C LEU A 203 2.52 8.55 -22.94
N GLU A 204 3.45 9.38 -23.40
CA GLU A 204 4.88 9.12 -23.23
C GLU A 204 5.38 9.43 -21.83
N ARG A 205 4.92 10.55 -21.26
CA ARG A 205 5.35 11.04 -19.94
C ARG A 205 4.13 11.43 -19.09
N PRO A 206 3.13 10.54 -18.93
CA PRO A 206 1.93 10.89 -18.20
C PRO A 206 2.24 11.04 -16.73
N ARG A 207 1.48 11.93 -16.09
CA ARG A 207 1.35 12.03 -14.66
C ARG A 207 0.24 11.10 -14.21
N HIS A 208 0.43 10.43 -13.08
CA HIS A 208 -0.63 9.64 -12.46
C HIS A 208 -1.32 10.51 -11.40
N ILE A 209 -2.50 11.00 -11.74
CA ILE A 209 -3.34 11.81 -10.86
C ILE A 209 -4.51 10.96 -10.41
N GLU A 210 -4.86 11.01 -9.14
CA GLU A 210 -6.01 10.27 -8.65
C GLU A 210 -6.84 11.09 -7.68
N VAL A 211 -8.15 10.85 -7.64
CA VAL A 211 -9.08 11.65 -6.82
C VAL A 211 -9.73 10.77 -5.78
N GLN A 212 -9.58 11.16 -4.52
CA GLN A 212 -10.29 10.52 -3.41
C GLN A 212 -11.78 10.84 -3.49
N LEU A 213 -12.62 9.83 -3.35
CA LEU A 213 -14.06 9.95 -3.31
C LEU A 213 -14.65 9.36 -2.04
N PHE A 214 -15.84 9.85 -1.71
CA PHE A 214 -16.75 9.26 -0.75
C PHE A 214 -18.17 9.29 -1.28
N GLY A 215 -18.89 8.17 -1.18
CA GLY A 215 -20.33 8.08 -1.44
C GLY A 215 -21.07 7.52 -0.24
N ASP A 216 -22.29 7.99 0.05
CA ASP A 216 -23.08 7.51 1.21
C ASP A 216 -24.19 6.51 0.87
N GLY A 217 -24.45 6.25 -0.42
CA GLY A 217 -25.57 5.41 -0.85
C GLY A 217 -26.93 6.11 -0.85
N PHE A 218 -27.00 7.40 -0.49
CA PHE A 218 -28.19 8.26 -0.63
C PHE A 218 -28.12 9.14 -1.88
N GLY A 219 -27.18 8.85 -2.79
CA GLY A 219 -26.91 9.63 -3.99
C GLY A 219 -25.94 10.80 -3.77
N ASN A 220 -25.46 11.03 -2.54
CA ASN A 220 -24.43 12.04 -2.30
C ASN A 220 -23.05 11.44 -2.55
N VAL A 221 -22.25 12.20 -3.28
CA VAL A 221 -20.84 11.87 -3.57
C VAL A 221 -20.04 13.16 -3.46
N VAL A 222 -18.91 13.11 -2.76
CA VAL A 222 -17.94 14.19 -2.65
C VAL A 222 -16.55 13.71 -3.02
N HIS A 223 -15.69 14.62 -3.48
CA HIS A 223 -14.27 14.38 -3.64
C HIS A 223 -13.44 15.10 -2.57
N LEU A 224 -12.36 14.46 -2.13
CA LEU A 224 -11.42 14.97 -1.13
C LEU A 224 -10.11 15.38 -1.80
N HIS A 225 -10.24 16.14 -2.89
CA HIS A 225 -9.16 16.57 -3.79
C HIS A 225 -8.39 15.40 -4.42
N GLU A 226 -7.28 15.73 -5.08
CA GLU A 226 -6.42 14.81 -5.81
C GLU A 226 -5.11 14.50 -5.08
N ARG A 227 -4.50 13.39 -5.48
CA ARG A 227 -3.14 13.00 -5.18
C ARG A 227 -2.34 12.84 -6.47
N GLU A 228 -1.05 13.17 -6.39
CA GLU A 228 -0.06 12.92 -7.42
C GLU A 228 0.74 11.68 -7.05
N CYS A 229 0.65 10.64 -7.88
CA CYS A 229 1.24 9.34 -7.64
C CYS A 229 2.24 8.95 -8.74
N SER A 230 2.84 9.93 -9.42
CA SER A 230 3.70 9.70 -10.59
C SER A 230 5.01 8.97 -10.28
N ILE A 231 5.53 9.04 -9.06
CA ILE A 231 6.78 8.37 -8.71
C ILE A 231 6.53 6.89 -8.48
N GLN A 232 6.82 6.09 -9.50
CA GLN A 232 6.50 4.67 -9.55
C GLN A 232 7.67 3.82 -10.05
N ARG A 233 7.71 2.56 -9.63
CA ARG A 233 8.59 1.53 -10.19
C ARG A 233 7.74 0.38 -10.71
N ARG A 234 7.81 0.12 -12.03
CA ARG A 234 7.01 -0.94 -12.69
C ARG A 234 5.51 -0.87 -12.32
N HIS A 235 4.95 0.33 -12.36
CA HIS A 235 3.55 0.64 -11.99
C HIS A 235 3.22 0.50 -10.49
N GLN A 236 4.21 0.29 -9.63
CA GLN A 236 4.05 0.33 -8.17
C GLN A 236 4.43 1.71 -7.65
N LYS A 237 3.49 2.41 -7.03
CA LYS A 237 3.70 3.75 -6.43
C LYS A 237 4.70 3.65 -5.27
N LEU A 238 5.58 4.66 -5.16
CA LEU A 238 6.64 4.75 -4.15
C LEU A 238 6.53 6.03 -3.31
N ILE A 239 6.22 7.15 -3.96
CA ILE A 239 6.03 8.46 -3.34
C ILE A 239 4.75 9.07 -3.90
N GLU A 240 3.91 9.56 -3.00
CA GLU A 240 2.64 10.19 -3.30
C GLU A 240 2.56 11.55 -2.60
N GLU A 241 1.96 12.55 -3.24
CA GLU A 241 1.76 13.87 -2.64
C GLU A 241 0.33 14.39 -2.84
N ALA A 242 -0.13 15.21 -1.90
CA ALA A 242 -1.41 15.90 -1.97
C ALA A 242 -1.26 17.36 -1.54
N PRO A 243 -1.87 18.33 -2.25
CA PRO A 243 -2.42 18.19 -3.60
C PRO A 243 -1.31 17.93 -4.65
N SER A 244 -1.67 17.71 -5.91
CA SER A 244 -0.68 17.62 -7.00
C SER A 244 0.07 18.94 -7.17
N SER A 245 1.38 18.88 -7.38
CA SER A 245 2.22 20.03 -7.77
C SER A 245 1.95 20.55 -9.19
N LEU A 246 1.23 19.78 -10.01
CA LEU A 246 0.92 20.15 -11.40
C LEU A 246 -0.38 20.93 -11.54
N LEU A 247 -1.43 20.51 -10.84
CA LEU A 247 -2.78 20.99 -11.13
C LEU A 247 -3.05 22.38 -10.52
N GLY A 248 -3.45 23.31 -11.37
CA GLY A 248 -4.05 24.58 -10.95
C GLY A 248 -5.46 24.38 -10.37
N PRO A 249 -6.07 25.44 -9.81
CA PRO A 249 -7.42 25.36 -9.25
C PRO A 249 -8.49 24.91 -10.26
N GLU A 250 -8.36 25.29 -11.52
CA GLU A 250 -9.32 24.94 -12.57
C GLU A 250 -9.20 23.48 -12.98
N GLU A 251 -7.99 22.98 -13.26
CA GLU A 251 -7.77 21.58 -13.60
C GLU A 251 -8.17 20.67 -12.44
N ARG A 252 -7.81 21.04 -11.20
CA ARG A 252 -8.20 20.30 -10.00
C ARG A 252 -9.71 20.14 -9.88
N ARG A 253 -10.46 21.22 -10.11
CA ARG A 253 -11.93 21.18 -10.12
C ARG A 253 -12.44 20.27 -11.24
N ALA A 254 -11.90 20.39 -12.45
CA ALA A 254 -12.32 19.58 -13.59
C ALA A 254 -12.12 18.07 -13.37
N VAL A 255 -10.95 17.68 -12.84
CA VAL A 255 -10.64 16.28 -12.50
C VAL A 255 -11.52 15.80 -11.33
N GLY A 256 -11.72 16.64 -10.31
CA GLY A 256 -12.61 16.34 -9.18
C GLY A 256 -14.05 16.11 -9.61
N GLU A 257 -14.60 16.98 -10.45
CA GLU A 257 -15.96 16.84 -11.00
C GLU A 257 -16.10 15.59 -11.89
N ALA A 258 -15.07 15.26 -12.68
CA ALA A 258 -15.05 14.03 -13.47
C ALA A 258 -15.07 12.78 -12.58
N ALA A 259 -14.31 12.77 -11.49
CA ALA A 259 -14.31 11.69 -10.51
C ALA A 259 -15.66 11.55 -9.79
N VAL A 260 -16.33 12.65 -9.45
CA VAL A 260 -17.68 12.62 -8.88
C VAL A 260 -18.69 12.05 -9.88
N ARG A 261 -18.61 12.41 -11.17
CA ARG A 261 -19.45 11.80 -12.22
C ARG A 261 -19.21 10.31 -12.35
N ALA A 262 -17.95 9.87 -12.33
CA ALA A 262 -17.56 8.47 -12.35
C ALA A 262 -18.23 7.67 -11.21
N ALA A 263 -18.10 8.14 -9.96
CA ALA A 263 -18.71 7.46 -8.81
C ALA A 263 -20.25 7.45 -8.87
N ARG A 264 -20.89 8.54 -9.31
CA ARG A 264 -22.35 8.59 -9.46
C ARG A 264 -22.86 7.60 -10.52
N ALA A 265 -22.10 7.37 -11.59
CA ALA A 265 -22.48 6.44 -12.66
C ALA A 265 -22.52 4.96 -12.21
N VAL A 266 -22.01 4.65 -11.02
CA VAL A 266 -21.95 3.30 -10.46
C VAL A 266 -22.51 3.21 -9.04
N ASP A 267 -23.31 4.19 -8.64
CA ASP A 267 -23.97 4.28 -7.33
C ASP A 267 -22.98 4.02 -6.18
N TYR A 268 -21.82 4.66 -6.23
CA TYR A 268 -20.69 4.32 -5.37
C TYR A 268 -20.97 4.57 -3.87
N ILE A 269 -20.50 3.67 -3.01
CA ILE A 269 -20.65 3.71 -1.55
C ILE A 269 -19.29 3.53 -0.87
N GLY A 270 -19.05 4.29 0.20
CA GLY A 270 -17.82 4.25 0.99
C GLY A 270 -16.68 5.03 0.34
N ALA A 271 -15.45 4.70 0.73
CA ALA A 271 -14.23 5.28 0.19
C ALA A 271 -13.87 4.63 -1.16
N GLY A 272 -13.41 5.43 -2.12
CA GLY A 272 -12.90 4.95 -3.40
C GLY A 272 -12.00 5.98 -4.05
N THR A 273 -11.30 5.56 -5.10
CA THR A 273 -10.43 6.46 -5.86
C THR A 273 -10.63 6.27 -7.34
N VAL A 274 -10.73 7.38 -8.08
CA VAL A 274 -10.70 7.38 -9.54
C VAL A 274 -9.31 7.85 -9.98
N GLU A 275 -8.62 7.00 -10.72
CA GLU A 275 -7.27 7.25 -11.22
C GLU A 275 -7.34 7.79 -12.66
N PHE A 276 -6.44 8.72 -12.97
CA PHE A 276 -6.31 9.39 -14.25
C PHE A 276 -4.84 9.43 -14.69
N LEU A 277 -4.63 9.32 -15.99
CA LEU A 277 -3.38 9.75 -16.62
C LEU A 277 -3.56 11.17 -17.13
N TYR A 278 -2.65 12.07 -16.75
CA TYR A 278 -2.64 13.47 -17.18
C TYR A 278 -1.41 13.74 -18.05
N GLN A 279 -1.60 14.37 -19.22
CA GLN A 279 -0.51 14.87 -20.07
C GLN A 279 -0.99 16.07 -20.88
N ASP A 280 -0.14 17.10 -21.02
CA ASP A 280 -0.35 18.24 -21.92
C ASP A 280 -1.71 18.96 -21.77
N GLY A 281 -2.20 19.11 -20.54
CA GLY A 281 -3.48 19.78 -20.26
C GLY A 281 -4.71 18.86 -20.31
N GLU A 282 -4.53 17.61 -20.71
CA GLU A 282 -5.60 16.62 -20.80
C GLU A 282 -5.48 15.54 -19.73
N PHE A 283 -6.61 14.98 -19.30
CA PHE A 283 -6.63 13.84 -18.38
C PHE A 283 -7.58 12.75 -18.87
N PHE A 284 -7.27 11.51 -18.54
CA PHE A 284 -7.99 10.33 -19.01
C PHE A 284 -8.14 9.32 -17.90
N PHE A 285 -9.36 8.82 -17.71
CA PHE A 285 -9.67 7.75 -16.79
C PHE A 285 -8.76 6.55 -17.06
N LEU A 286 -8.13 6.07 -15.99
CA LEU A 286 -7.29 4.87 -16.00
C LEU A 286 -8.05 3.70 -15.38
N GLU A 287 -8.45 3.85 -14.11
CA GLU A 287 -9.20 2.85 -13.36
C GLU A 287 -9.91 3.47 -12.16
N MET A 288 -10.74 2.68 -11.49
CA MET A 288 -11.33 3.04 -10.21
C MET A 288 -10.98 1.96 -9.19
N ASN A 289 -10.29 2.36 -8.13
CA ASN A 289 -9.97 1.49 -7.00
C ASN A 289 -11.17 1.51 -6.05
N THR A 290 -11.86 0.38 -5.90
CA THR A 290 -13.14 0.30 -5.17
C THR A 290 -12.96 0.06 -3.68
N ARG A 291 -12.01 0.79 -3.08
CA ARG A 291 -11.53 0.63 -1.70
C ARG A 291 -10.70 1.83 -1.25
N LEU A 292 -10.32 1.86 0.03
CA LEU A 292 -9.27 2.73 0.52
C LEU A 292 -7.93 2.39 -0.16
N GLN A 293 -7.01 3.37 -0.22
CA GLN A 293 -5.66 3.20 -0.78
C GLN A 293 -4.59 3.42 0.29
N VAL A 294 -3.36 3.01 -0.02
CA VAL A 294 -2.20 3.08 0.89
C VAL A 294 -1.94 4.55 1.26
N GLU A 295 -1.98 5.40 0.23
CA GLU A 295 -1.71 6.84 0.18
C GLU A 295 -2.86 7.74 0.68
N HIS A 296 -3.92 7.17 1.26
CA HIS A 296 -4.98 7.97 1.90
C HIS A 296 -4.49 8.98 2.98
N PRO A 297 -3.38 8.75 3.73
CA PRO A 297 -2.93 9.69 4.75
C PRO A 297 -2.53 11.08 4.23
N VAL A 298 -2.05 11.21 2.98
CA VAL A 298 -1.75 12.54 2.43
C VAL A 298 -3.04 13.36 2.24
N THR A 299 -4.14 12.71 1.85
CA THR A 299 -5.46 13.34 1.78
C THR A 299 -5.98 13.68 3.19
N GLU A 300 -5.82 12.79 4.16
CA GLU A 300 -6.18 13.07 5.57
C GLU A 300 -5.46 14.32 6.10
N PHE A 301 -4.16 14.47 5.81
CA PHE A 301 -3.40 15.62 6.28
C PHE A 301 -3.86 16.95 5.70
N VAL A 302 -4.13 17.00 4.39
CA VAL A 302 -4.51 18.27 3.74
C VAL A 302 -5.96 18.65 3.97
N THR A 303 -6.83 17.67 4.23
CA THR A 303 -8.25 17.92 4.51
C THR A 303 -8.56 17.97 6.00
N GLY A 304 -7.79 17.30 6.85
CA GLY A 304 -8.14 17.05 8.25
C GLY A 304 -9.36 16.14 8.42
N VAL A 305 -9.76 15.41 7.38
CA VAL A 305 -10.85 14.42 7.42
C VAL A 305 -10.23 13.05 7.69
N ASP A 306 -10.77 12.31 8.66
CA ASP A 306 -10.41 10.90 8.88
C ASP A 306 -11.24 10.00 7.93
N LEU A 307 -10.56 9.36 6.99
CA LEU A 307 -11.23 8.58 5.93
C LEU A 307 -11.77 7.25 6.46
N VAL A 308 -11.11 6.63 7.44
CA VAL A 308 -11.57 5.38 8.07
C VAL A 308 -12.79 5.64 8.95
N GLU A 309 -12.82 6.76 9.68
CA GLU A 309 -13.98 7.21 10.44
C GLU A 309 -15.20 7.35 9.52
N TRP A 310 -15.03 8.04 8.39
CA TRP A 310 -16.09 8.19 7.40
C TRP A 310 -16.55 6.85 6.83
N GLN A 311 -15.64 5.88 6.65
CA GLN A 311 -16.01 4.55 6.16
C GLN A 311 -16.96 3.86 7.16
N PHE A 312 -16.68 3.98 8.46
CA PHE A 312 -17.54 3.42 9.50
C PHE A 312 -18.88 4.15 9.63
N ARG A 313 -18.90 5.48 9.49
CA ARG A 313 -20.16 6.26 9.50
C ARG A 313 -21.06 5.86 8.33
N VAL A 314 -20.53 5.86 7.11
CA VAL A 314 -21.29 5.47 5.92
C VAL A 314 -21.75 4.01 6.02
N ALA A 315 -20.87 3.09 6.43
CA ALA A 315 -21.26 1.70 6.65
C ALA A 315 -22.31 1.52 7.77
N SER A 316 -22.43 2.50 8.66
CA SER A 316 -23.49 2.57 9.68
C SER A 316 -24.79 3.20 9.17
N GLY A 317 -24.88 3.57 7.89
CA GLY A 317 -26.03 4.22 7.27
C GLY A 317 -26.12 5.73 7.53
N GLU A 318 -25.02 6.37 7.93
CA GLU A 318 -24.96 7.83 8.07
C GLU A 318 -24.65 8.51 6.72
N ALA A 319 -25.19 9.72 6.52
CA ALA A 319 -24.83 10.56 5.39
C ALA A 319 -23.40 11.10 5.52
N ILE A 320 -22.79 11.52 4.40
CA ILE A 320 -21.46 12.14 4.40
C ILE A 320 -21.47 13.40 5.29
N PRO A 321 -20.53 13.56 6.25
CA PRO A 321 -20.58 14.67 7.21
C PRO A 321 -20.38 16.08 6.63
N MET A 322 -19.81 16.20 5.43
CA MET A 322 -19.48 17.49 4.81
C MET A 322 -19.98 17.57 3.36
N ARG A 323 -20.39 18.76 2.96
CA ARG A 323 -20.65 19.10 1.55
C ARG A 323 -19.35 19.38 0.82
N GLN A 324 -19.37 19.28 -0.51
CA GLN A 324 -18.19 19.53 -1.35
C GLN A 324 -17.51 20.88 -1.08
N SER A 325 -18.29 21.94 -0.83
CA SER A 325 -17.78 23.29 -0.56
C SER A 325 -17.14 23.46 0.82
N GLU A 326 -17.32 22.51 1.73
CA GLU A 326 -16.82 22.55 3.11
C GLU A 326 -15.50 21.76 3.27
N ILE A 327 -15.13 20.95 2.28
CA ILE A 327 -13.91 20.14 2.32
C ILE A 327 -12.71 21.07 2.13
N PRO A 328 -11.82 21.19 3.13
CA PRO A 328 -10.71 22.13 3.07
C PRO A 328 -9.51 21.52 2.33
N LEU A 329 -8.67 22.39 1.78
CA LEU A 329 -7.36 22.03 1.22
C LEU A 329 -6.30 22.91 1.87
N ARG A 330 -5.53 22.33 2.79
CA ARG A 330 -4.55 23.06 3.61
C ARG A 330 -3.17 22.44 3.51
N GLY A 331 -2.20 23.25 3.10
CA GLY A 331 -0.81 22.85 3.04
C GLY A 331 -0.54 21.80 1.97
N HIS A 332 0.48 20.99 2.22
CA HIS A 332 0.96 19.96 1.31
C HIS A 332 1.47 18.77 2.11
N ALA A 333 1.12 17.55 1.71
CA ALA A 333 1.55 16.32 2.33
C ALA A 333 2.25 15.41 1.33
N ILE A 334 3.25 14.68 1.81
CA ILE A 334 4.04 13.71 1.02
C ILE A 334 4.12 12.42 1.83
N GLU A 335 3.82 11.29 1.19
CA GLU A 335 4.01 9.94 1.71
C GLU A 335 5.17 9.24 0.98
N CYS A 336 5.91 8.44 1.74
CA CYS A 336 6.98 7.59 1.26
C CYS A 336 6.69 6.16 1.75
N ARG A 337 6.55 5.21 0.82
CA ARG A 337 6.36 3.79 1.14
C ARG A 337 7.69 3.15 1.51
N ILE A 338 7.86 2.77 2.77
CA ILE A 338 9.06 2.08 3.24
C ILE A 338 8.88 0.58 3.05
N THR A 339 9.57 -0.01 2.06
CA THR A 339 9.50 -1.44 1.74
C THR A 339 10.79 -2.16 2.09
N SER A 340 10.71 -3.48 2.34
CA SER A 340 11.84 -4.39 2.47
C SER A 340 12.34 -4.86 1.11
N GLU A 341 12.74 -3.93 0.25
CA GLU A 341 13.39 -4.19 -1.03
C GLU A 341 14.74 -3.47 -1.06
N SER A 342 15.77 -4.10 -1.66
CA SER A 342 17.08 -3.46 -1.87
C SER A 342 17.12 -2.75 -3.22
N PRO A 343 16.89 -1.42 -3.31
CA PRO A 343 16.78 -0.72 -4.60
C PRO A 343 18.07 -0.81 -5.43
N PHE A 344 19.23 -0.86 -4.77
CA PHE A 344 20.55 -0.92 -5.42
C PHE A 344 20.93 -2.32 -5.91
N ASP A 345 20.18 -3.35 -5.48
CA ASP A 345 20.31 -4.73 -5.97
C ASP A 345 19.10 -5.11 -6.85
N GLY A 346 18.56 -4.16 -7.61
CA GLY A 346 17.42 -4.39 -8.51
C GLY A 346 16.08 -4.60 -7.80
N PHE A 347 15.93 -4.08 -6.57
CA PHE A 347 14.78 -4.27 -5.68
C PHE A 347 14.51 -5.74 -5.34
N LEU A 348 15.57 -6.49 -5.04
CA LEU A 348 15.39 -7.82 -4.47
C LEU A 348 14.67 -7.73 -3.12
N PRO A 349 13.64 -8.55 -2.87
CA PRO A 349 13.01 -8.62 -1.55
C PRO A 349 14.03 -9.02 -0.48
N ALA A 350 14.05 -8.24 0.60
CA ALA A 350 14.87 -8.51 1.77
C ALA A 350 14.04 -9.19 2.85
N THR A 351 14.60 -10.26 3.44
CA THR A 351 14.02 -10.95 4.59
C THR A 351 14.93 -10.80 5.81
N GLY A 352 14.38 -11.05 6.98
CA GLY A 352 15.14 -11.04 8.23
C GLY A 352 14.30 -10.62 9.41
N THR A 353 14.96 -10.30 10.52
CA THR A 353 14.28 -9.84 11.74
C THR A 353 14.62 -8.38 11.97
N VAL A 354 13.61 -7.56 12.24
CA VAL A 354 13.81 -6.17 12.64
C VAL A 354 14.50 -6.14 14.01
N ARG A 355 15.80 -5.82 14.02
CA ARG A 355 16.64 -5.78 15.23
C ARG A 355 16.59 -4.43 15.93
N HIS A 356 16.39 -3.37 15.17
CA HIS A 356 16.25 -2.01 15.67
C HIS A 356 15.27 -1.24 14.80
N LEU A 357 14.45 -0.42 15.46
CA LEU A 357 13.47 0.44 14.82
C LEU A 357 13.45 1.78 15.56
N ALA A 358 13.91 2.84 14.90
CA ALA A 358 13.76 4.21 15.34
C ALA A 358 12.84 4.94 14.36
N ILE A 359 11.64 5.30 14.83
CA ILE A 359 10.61 5.97 14.03
C ILE A 359 10.77 7.48 14.20
N PRO A 360 10.83 8.27 13.12
CA PRO A 360 10.94 9.73 13.21
C PRO A 360 9.65 10.35 13.77
N GLY A 361 9.80 11.50 14.45
CA GLY A 361 8.67 12.22 15.06
C GLY A 361 8.70 13.72 14.81
N GLY A 362 7.96 14.45 15.64
CA GLY A 362 7.86 15.91 15.61
C GLY A 362 6.71 16.45 14.76
N PRO A 363 6.50 17.79 14.77
CA PRO A 363 5.35 18.41 14.13
C PRO A 363 5.24 18.09 12.63
N GLY A 364 4.05 17.63 12.21
CA GLY A 364 3.76 17.30 10.82
C GLY A 364 4.43 16.03 10.31
N VAL A 365 4.83 15.10 11.19
CA VAL A 365 5.32 13.76 10.84
C VAL A 365 4.36 12.71 11.35
N ARG A 366 4.03 11.74 10.50
CA ARG A 366 3.22 10.58 10.82
C ARG A 366 3.90 9.32 10.32
N TRP A 367 3.79 8.26 11.13
CA TRP A 367 4.26 6.93 10.79
C TRP A 367 3.12 5.92 10.94
N ASP A 368 2.77 5.28 9.84
CA ASP A 368 1.80 4.20 9.78
C ASP A 368 2.56 2.90 9.46
N GLY A 369 3.04 2.21 10.49
CA GLY A 369 3.86 1.00 10.36
C GLY A 369 3.14 -0.29 10.75
N GLY A 370 3.47 -1.37 10.05
CA GLY A 370 2.99 -2.73 10.32
C GLY A 370 4.02 -3.62 11.04
N ILE A 371 5.13 -3.05 11.52
CA ILE A 371 6.27 -3.76 12.11
C ILE A 371 6.66 -3.22 13.49
N GLY A 372 7.37 -4.04 14.26
CA GLY A 372 8.01 -3.67 15.52
C GLY A 372 9.39 -4.34 15.66
N VAL A 373 10.11 -4.05 16.75
CA VAL A 373 11.34 -4.78 17.08
C VAL A 373 10.99 -6.25 17.33
N GLY A 374 11.73 -7.16 16.70
CA GLY A 374 11.48 -8.59 16.73
C GLY A 374 10.57 -9.10 15.61
N SER A 375 9.95 -8.23 14.81
CA SER A 375 9.14 -8.66 13.67
C SER A 375 9.99 -9.42 12.64
N GLU A 376 9.49 -10.58 12.21
CA GLU A 376 10.08 -11.35 11.11
C GLU A 376 9.48 -10.90 9.77
N ILE A 377 10.36 -10.50 8.86
CA ILE A 377 10.02 -10.11 7.50
C ILE A 377 10.32 -11.31 6.58
N GLY A 378 9.25 -11.92 6.07
CA GLY A 378 9.29 -13.06 5.17
C GLY A 378 8.95 -12.69 3.72
N LEU A 379 8.80 -13.72 2.87
CA LEU A 379 8.40 -13.57 1.46
C LEU A 379 6.93 -13.91 1.21
N HIS A 380 6.15 -14.10 2.27
CA HIS A 380 4.76 -14.55 2.16
C HIS A 380 3.79 -13.43 1.71
N TYR A 381 4.14 -12.18 1.98
CA TYR A 381 3.28 -11.01 1.78
C TYR A 381 4.02 -9.90 1.05
N ASP A 382 3.33 -8.78 0.83
CA ASP A 382 3.93 -7.58 0.27
C ASP A 382 5.06 -7.04 1.17
N PRO A 383 6.06 -6.34 0.59
CA PRO A 383 7.24 -5.89 1.33
C PRO A 383 7.01 -4.61 2.14
N LEU A 384 5.79 -4.05 2.24
CA LEU A 384 5.57 -2.80 2.95
C LEU A 384 5.81 -2.96 4.46
N LEU A 385 6.77 -2.21 4.97
CA LEU A 385 7.11 -2.14 6.39
C LEU A 385 6.30 -1.05 7.10
N GLY A 386 6.11 0.07 6.41
CA GLY A 386 5.31 1.19 6.88
C GLY A 386 5.35 2.36 5.92
N LYS A 387 4.59 3.39 6.27
CA LYS A 387 4.43 4.61 5.50
C LYS A 387 4.95 5.76 6.34
N LEU A 388 5.86 6.54 5.78
CA LEU A 388 6.33 7.77 6.38
C LEU A 388 5.65 8.93 5.68
N ILE A 389 4.90 9.73 6.43
CA ILE A 389 4.12 10.84 5.88
C ILE A 389 4.54 12.13 6.55
N THR A 390 4.67 13.18 5.76
CA THR A 390 4.92 14.52 6.26
C THR A 390 3.94 15.53 5.70
N TRP A 391 3.59 16.53 6.50
CA TRP A 391 2.76 17.65 6.10
C TRP A 391 3.44 18.98 6.43
N ALA A 392 3.22 20.01 5.61
CA ALA A 392 3.67 21.37 5.84
C ALA A 392 2.73 22.41 5.21
N PRO A 393 2.89 23.72 5.51
CA PRO A 393 2.14 24.77 4.82
C PRO A 393 2.36 24.86 3.30
N ASP A 394 3.48 24.34 2.80
CA ASP A 394 3.88 24.37 1.39
C ASP A 394 4.70 23.13 1.02
N ARG A 395 4.78 22.81 -0.28
CA ARG A 395 5.48 21.63 -0.79
C ARG A 395 6.97 21.61 -0.42
N GLU A 396 7.66 22.73 -0.53
CA GLU A 396 9.10 22.82 -0.24
C GLU A 396 9.38 22.49 1.24
N SER A 397 8.56 23.03 2.15
CA SER A 397 8.60 22.72 3.57
C SER A 397 8.27 21.25 3.87
N ALA A 398 7.34 20.64 3.13
CA ALA A 398 7.02 19.22 3.26
C ALA A 398 8.20 18.35 2.83
N ILE A 399 8.85 18.69 1.72
CA ILE A 399 10.06 18.00 1.24
C ILE A 399 11.20 18.11 2.25
N ARG A 400 11.49 19.30 2.79
CA ARG A 400 12.50 19.47 3.85
C ARG A 400 12.19 18.61 5.08
N ARG A 401 10.91 18.55 5.47
CA ARG A 401 10.46 17.74 6.60
C ARG A 401 10.62 16.24 6.32
N MET A 402 10.29 15.79 5.10
CA MET A 402 10.47 14.42 4.64
C MET A 402 11.94 14.02 4.61
N LYS A 403 12.82 14.86 4.05
CA LYS A 403 14.28 14.65 4.05
C LYS A 403 14.81 14.40 5.45
N ARG A 404 14.45 15.24 6.43
CA ARG A 404 14.87 15.04 7.83
C ARG A 404 14.24 13.77 8.42
N ALA A 405 12.95 13.51 8.20
CA ALA A 405 12.30 12.32 8.73
C ALA A 405 12.89 11.00 8.18
N LEU A 406 13.20 10.92 6.89
CA LEU A 406 13.91 9.79 6.27
C LEU A 406 15.36 9.67 6.78
N GLY A 407 15.99 10.79 7.18
CA GLY A 407 17.31 10.79 7.81
C GLY A 407 17.32 10.25 9.24
N GLU A 408 16.22 10.41 9.97
CA GLU A 408 16.03 9.94 11.34
C GLU A 408 15.49 8.49 11.40
N LEU A 409 14.78 8.04 10.36
CA LEU A 409 14.26 6.68 10.26
C LEU A 409 15.40 5.66 10.22
N THR A 410 15.44 4.79 11.23
CA THR A 410 16.41 3.69 11.28
C THR A 410 15.68 2.36 11.39
N ILE A 411 15.91 1.47 10.42
CA ILE A 411 15.45 0.09 10.43
C ILE A 411 16.68 -0.80 10.24
N ALA A 412 17.06 -1.58 11.25
CA ALA A 412 18.20 -2.47 11.18
C ALA A 412 17.77 -3.94 11.23
N GLY A 413 18.52 -4.80 10.53
CA GLY A 413 18.26 -6.24 10.42
C GLY A 413 17.53 -6.67 9.14
N VAL A 414 16.99 -5.72 8.38
CA VAL A 414 16.38 -5.93 7.06
C VAL A 414 16.73 -4.72 6.19
N SER A 415 17.15 -4.94 4.94
CA SER A 415 17.38 -3.85 3.97
C SER A 415 16.07 -3.17 3.58
N THR A 416 16.12 -1.88 3.29
CA THR A 416 14.93 -1.10 2.93
C THR A 416 15.16 -0.19 1.73
N CYS A 417 14.07 0.28 1.11
CA CYS A 417 14.11 1.25 0.03
C CYS A 417 14.36 2.70 0.49
N ALA A 418 14.37 2.98 1.80
CA ALA A 418 14.50 4.32 2.35
C ALA A 418 15.70 5.13 1.81
N PRO A 419 16.90 4.54 1.56
CA PRO A 419 18.01 5.28 0.96
C PRO A 419 17.73 5.81 -0.46
N LEU A 420 16.98 5.07 -1.28
CA LEU A 420 16.56 5.55 -2.60
C LEU A 420 15.58 6.72 -2.45
N LEU A 421 14.61 6.60 -1.54
CA LEU A 421 13.63 7.66 -1.28
C LEU A 421 14.32 8.96 -0.84
N ARG A 422 15.39 8.86 -0.03
CA ARG A 422 16.22 10.02 0.34
C ARG A 422 16.85 10.71 -0.87
N ARG A 423 17.32 9.95 -1.85
CA ARG A 423 17.88 10.50 -3.09
C ARG A 423 16.81 11.17 -3.94
N ILE A 424 15.63 10.55 -4.07
CA ILE A 424 14.52 11.13 -4.84
C ILE A 424 14.09 12.48 -4.26
N VAL A 425 13.91 12.59 -2.94
CA VAL A 425 13.46 13.87 -2.33
C VAL A 425 14.50 15.00 -2.40
N GLU A 426 15.73 14.69 -2.82
CA GLU A 426 16.82 15.65 -3.03
C GLU A 426 17.06 15.94 -4.51
N GLU A 427 16.42 15.21 -5.41
CA GLU A 427 16.66 15.31 -6.85
C GLU A 427 16.01 16.58 -7.43
N PRO A 428 16.73 17.35 -8.28
CA PRO A 428 16.25 18.61 -8.85
C PRO A 428 14.89 18.58 -9.56
N ASP A 429 14.58 17.57 -10.36
CA ASP A 429 13.28 17.42 -11.04
C ASP A 429 12.16 17.13 -10.04
N PHE A 430 12.41 16.31 -9.01
CA PHE A 430 11.46 16.10 -7.92
C PHE A 430 11.17 17.39 -7.16
N LEU A 431 12.21 18.15 -6.80
CA LEU A 431 12.10 19.45 -6.12
C LEU A 431 11.28 20.45 -6.94
N ALA A 432 11.49 20.46 -8.26
CA ALA A 432 10.77 21.32 -9.19
C ALA A 432 9.37 20.83 -9.58
N GLY A 433 8.96 19.64 -9.14
CA GLY A 433 7.67 19.03 -9.52
C GLY A 433 7.64 18.57 -10.99
N ARG A 434 8.79 18.28 -11.62
CA ARG A 434 8.91 17.67 -12.95
C ARG A 434 8.82 16.15 -12.84
N LEU A 435 7.64 15.64 -12.52
CA LEU A 435 7.39 14.22 -12.28
C LEU A 435 6.74 13.59 -13.53
N SER A 436 6.90 12.28 -13.68
CA SER A 436 6.15 11.46 -14.64
C SER A 436 6.20 10.01 -14.18
N THR A 437 5.35 9.15 -14.74
CA THR A 437 5.46 7.69 -14.49
C THR A 437 6.76 7.08 -15.04
N ALA A 438 7.49 7.81 -15.90
CA ALA A 438 8.80 7.44 -16.41
C ALA A 438 9.97 7.91 -15.53
N TYR A 439 9.72 8.66 -14.45
CA TYR A 439 10.73 9.36 -13.65
C TYR A 439 11.94 8.49 -13.27
N LEU A 440 11.74 7.30 -12.69
CA LEU A 440 12.88 6.43 -12.31
C LEU A 440 13.66 5.87 -13.51
N THR A 441 13.05 5.82 -14.69
CA THR A 441 13.74 5.44 -15.94
C THR A 441 14.56 6.60 -16.49
N GLU A 442 14.07 7.83 -16.31
CA GLU A 442 14.72 9.07 -16.73
C GLU A 442 15.88 9.48 -15.81
N HIS A 443 15.88 8.97 -14.58
CA HIS A 443 16.89 9.25 -13.55
C HIS A 443 17.65 7.98 -13.08
N PRO A 444 18.37 7.28 -13.98
CA PRO A 444 19.10 6.06 -13.61
C PRO A 444 20.22 6.31 -12.59
N GLU A 445 20.76 7.53 -12.51
CA GLU A 445 21.79 7.96 -11.55
C GLU A 445 21.35 7.81 -10.09
N LEU A 446 20.03 7.81 -9.82
CA LEU A 446 19.49 7.58 -8.48
C LEU A 446 19.85 6.19 -7.93
N PHE A 447 20.15 5.24 -8.81
CA PHE A 447 20.53 3.86 -8.48
C PHE A 447 22.03 3.65 -8.39
N ASP A 448 22.86 4.63 -8.72
CA ASP A 448 24.30 4.48 -8.65
C ASP A 448 24.72 4.34 -7.18
N ALA A 449 25.14 3.15 -6.78
CA ALA A 449 25.56 2.86 -5.42
C ALA A 449 26.90 3.55 -5.10
N GLY A 450 26.92 4.88 -5.09
CA GLY A 450 27.87 5.64 -4.31
C GLY A 450 27.59 5.35 -2.85
N LEU A 451 28.17 4.26 -2.34
CA LEU A 451 28.62 4.27 -0.96
C LEU A 451 29.59 5.44 -0.88
N ASP A 452 29.20 6.51 -0.22
CA ASP A 452 30.21 7.45 0.23
C ASP A 452 31.16 6.64 1.14
N ASP A 453 32.43 6.61 0.75
CA ASP A 453 33.49 5.82 1.39
C ASP A 453 33.61 6.16 2.89
N ALA A 454 33.23 7.39 3.27
CA ALA A 454 33.21 7.85 4.65
C ALA A 454 32.00 7.32 5.44
N SER A 455 30.82 7.14 4.85
CA SER A 455 29.65 6.49 5.49
C SER A 455 29.90 5.01 5.75
N HIS A 456 30.54 4.30 4.81
CA HIS A 456 30.94 2.92 5.00
C HIS A 456 31.99 2.82 6.12
N THR A 457 33.01 3.69 6.08
CA THR A 457 34.04 3.77 7.12
C THR A 457 33.45 4.13 8.48
N ALA A 458 32.50 5.06 8.55
CA ALA A 458 31.83 5.45 9.79
C ALA A 458 30.95 4.32 10.35
N ALA A 459 30.23 3.59 9.50
CA ALA A 459 29.44 2.43 9.91
C ALA A 459 30.33 1.29 10.44
N VAL A 460 31.45 1.01 9.77
CA VAL A 460 32.44 0.03 10.23
C VAL A 460 33.08 0.47 11.55
N ALA A 461 33.45 1.75 11.68
CA ALA A 461 34.01 2.30 12.91
C ALA A 461 33.01 2.23 14.08
N ALA A 462 31.75 2.62 13.85
CA ALA A 462 30.69 2.55 14.85
C ALA A 462 30.41 1.11 15.29
N ALA A 463 30.33 0.16 14.35
CA ALA A 463 30.16 -1.25 14.65
C ALA A 463 31.34 -1.81 15.46
N ALA A 464 32.58 -1.44 15.11
CA ALA A 464 33.77 -1.82 15.85
C ALA A 464 33.78 -1.26 17.29
N LEU A 465 33.38 0.00 17.46
CA LEU A 465 33.27 0.64 18.78
C LEU A 465 32.19 -0.02 19.65
N LEU A 466 31.00 -0.29 19.09
CA LEU A 466 29.91 -0.97 19.81
C LEU A 466 30.28 -2.40 20.21
N GLU A 467 30.97 -3.15 19.34
CA GLU A 467 31.47 -4.48 19.70
C GLU A 467 32.59 -4.40 20.75
N HIS A 468 33.44 -3.37 20.70
CA HIS A 468 34.45 -3.13 21.73
C HIS A 468 33.82 -2.85 23.09
N GLU A 469 32.82 -1.97 23.14
CA GLU A 469 32.06 -1.67 24.37
C GLU A 469 31.33 -2.92 24.89
N ARG A 470 30.70 -3.70 24.01
CA ARG A 470 30.03 -4.95 24.39
C ARG A 470 31.00 -5.96 24.99
N ARG A 471 32.22 -6.08 24.42
CA ARG A 471 33.29 -6.92 24.98
C ARG A 471 33.83 -6.40 26.30
N ALA A 472 33.94 -5.07 26.44
CA ALA A 472 34.37 -4.42 27.68
C ALA A 472 33.30 -4.51 28.80
N ALA A 473 32.02 -4.61 28.43
CA ALA A 473 30.90 -4.76 29.35
C ALA A 473 30.67 -6.21 29.84
N VAL A 474 31.43 -7.19 29.36
CA VAL A 474 31.45 -8.53 29.97
C VAL A 474 32.15 -8.41 31.33
N PRO A 475 31.48 -8.66 32.47
CA PRO A 475 32.14 -8.59 33.76
C PRO A 475 33.26 -9.61 33.80
N ALA A 476 34.46 -9.20 34.18
CA ALA A 476 35.54 -10.13 34.47
C ALA A 476 35.02 -11.20 35.46
N PRO A 477 35.33 -12.50 35.27
CA PRO A 477 34.87 -13.53 36.18
C PRO A 477 35.34 -13.17 37.59
N ARG A 478 34.39 -12.95 38.50
CA ARG A 478 34.70 -12.80 39.92
C ARG A 478 35.38 -14.09 40.36
N MET A 479 36.70 -14.04 40.58
CA MET A 479 37.42 -15.09 41.26
C MET A 479 36.72 -15.34 42.60
N PRO A 480 36.31 -16.60 42.91
CA PRO A 480 35.75 -16.88 44.21
C PRO A 480 36.89 -16.76 45.23
N HIS A 481 36.82 -15.76 46.10
CA HIS A 481 37.65 -15.75 47.29
C HIS A 481 37.23 -16.94 48.17
N GLY A 482 38.12 -17.94 48.17
CA GLY A 482 38.33 -18.93 49.22
C GLY A 482 37.15 -19.33 50.10
N ALA A 483 36.52 -20.45 49.74
CA ALA A 483 36.14 -21.47 50.72
C ALA A 483 36.11 -22.81 49.98
N VAL A 484 37.15 -23.62 50.21
CA VAL A 484 37.17 -25.03 49.80
C VAL A 484 36.01 -25.73 50.52
N ARG A 485 35.00 -26.17 49.78
CA ARG A 485 34.10 -27.23 50.23
C ARG A 485 34.39 -28.47 49.40
N PHE A 486 34.88 -29.51 50.07
CA PHE A 486 34.99 -30.84 49.50
C PHE A 486 33.59 -31.34 49.09
N SER A 487 33.54 -32.03 47.95
CA SER A 487 32.34 -32.63 47.38
C SER A 487 32.02 -33.96 48.07
N ASP A 488 30.88 -34.05 48.74
CA ASP A 488 30.32 -35.33 49.20
C ASP A 488 29.42 -35.91 48.11
N TRP A 489 29.98 -36.62 47.12
CA TRP A 489 29.23 -37.65 46.37
C TRP A 489 30.19 -38.64 45.70
N ARG A 490 30.50 -39.74 46.40
CA ARG A 490 30.60 -41.08 45.82
C ARG A 490 30.48 -42.17 46.89
N ALA A 491 29.59 -43.12 46.60
CA ALA A 491 29.45 -44.49 47.12
C ALA A 491 29.13 -44.58 48.63
N GLY A 492 27.96 -45.05 49.06
CA GLY A 492 27.26 -46.24 48.60
C GLY A 492 27.43 -47.32 49.66
N THR A 493 26.32 -47.67 50.32
CA THR A 493 25.97 -48.89 51.10
C THR A 493 25.24 -48.53 52.40
N ALA A 494 23.93 -48.80 52.44
CA ALA A 494 23.25 -49.19 53.68
C ALA A 494 23.76 -50.59 54.11
N PRO A 495 23.37 -51.17 55.27
CA PRO A 495 22.49 -50.70 56.36
C PRO A 495 23.11 -50.88 57.77
N TRP A 496 22.33 -50.54 58.82
CA TRP A 496 22.17 -51.25 60.12
C TRP A 496 22.22 -50.38 61.40
N PHE A 497 21.20 -50.63 62.24
CA PHE A 497 21.05 -50.42 63.70
C PHE A 497 21.07 -49.00 64.31
N ALA A 498 19.85 -48.56 64.66
CA ALA A 498 19.31 -48.24 65.99
C ALA A 498 20.08 -47.35 67.01
N PRO A 499 19.34 -46.69 67.93
CA PRO A 499 19.70 -45.41 68.54
C PRO A 499 20.37 -45.56 69.91
N VAL A 500 21.08 -44.52 70.33
CA VAL A 500 21.39 -44.26 71.74
C VAL A 500 21.04 -42.81 72.04
N ALA A 501 20.08 -42.66 72.94
CA ALA A 501 19.78 -41.42 73.64
C ALA A 501 20.85 -41.15 74.71
N ASP A 502 21.02 -39.88 75.05
CA ASP A 502 21.52 -39.29 76.31
C ASP A 502 22.24 -37.99 75.91
N GLY A 503 22.09 -36.83 76.55
CA GLY A 503 21.43 -36.43 77.77
C GLY A 503 21.88 -34.99 78.05
N ASN A 504 20.97 -34.23 78.65
CA ASN A 504 21.08 -32.91 79.31
C ASN A 504 22.39 -32.11 79.31
N GLY A 505 22.20 -30.81 79.08
CA GLY A 505 22.97 -29.69 79.59
C GLY A 505 22.21 -28.40 79.36
#